data_AF-A0AAW2W532-F1
#
_entry.id   AF-A0AAW2W532-F1
#
_cell.length_a   1.000
_cell.length_b   1.000
_cell.length_c   1.000
_cell.angle_alpha   90.00
_cell.angle_beta   90.00
_cell.angle_gamma   90.00
#
_symmetry.space_group_name_H-M   'P 1'
#
loop_
_entity.id
_entity.type
_entity.pdbx_description
1 polymer ?
#
loop_
_entity_poly.entity_id
_entity_poly.type
_entity_poly.pdbx_seq_one_letter_code
_entity_poly.pdbx_strand_id
1 'polypeptide(L)'
;MGPSSQMIFLALFLCLSTSAIAGDPTLEFEWKVTYGTIAPLGVPQQGILINGEFPGPVINCTSNNNIVVNVFNQLDEPFLLTWMGIQQRKNSWQDGTLGAMCPILPGKNYTYRFQVKDQIGTYFYFPTTALHRASGGIGMLKVHSRNLIPIPYDKPADEYPVLLGDCTTRATSP
;
A
#
# COMPACT_ATOMS: atom_id res chain seq x y z
N MET A 1 40.02 -21.12 34.58
CA MET A 1 39.25 -21.35 33.35
C MET A 1 40.21 -21.27 32.18
N GLY A 2 40.40 -22.35 31.42
CA GLY A 2 41.38 -22.39 30.33
C GLY A 2 40.97 -21.54 29.12
N PRO A 3 41.90 -21.16 28.24
CA PRO A 3 41.62 -20.35 27.05
C PRO A 3 40.56 -20.99 26.14
N SER A 4 40.45 -22.31 26.13
CA SER A 4 39.40 -23.08 25.43
C SER A 4 37.99 -22.79 25.93
N SER A 5 37.80 -22.60 27.24
CA SER A 5 36.50 -22.29 27.83
C SER A 5 36.05 -20.87 27.47
N GLN A 6 36.98 -19.91 27.45
CA GLN A 6 36.67 -18.54 27.02
C GLN A 6 36.30 -18.44 25.54
N MET A 7 36.94 -19.22 24.67
CA MET A 7 36.57 -19.26 23.24
C MET A 7 35.17 -19.84 23.00
N ILE A 8 34.75 -20.85 23.78
CA ILE A 8 33.41 -21.43 23.69
C ILE A 8 32.34 -20.42 24.16
N PHE A 9 32.60 -19.70 25.25
CA PHE A 9 31.71 -18.64 25.72
C PHE A 9 31.60 -17.48 24.73
N LEU A 10 32.72 -17.07 24.11
CA LEU A 10 32.72 -16.01 23.10
C LEU A 10 31.96 -16.43 21.83
N ALA A 11 32.10 -17.69 21.39
CA ALA A 11 31.38 -18.23 20.24
C ALA A 11 29.87 -18.36 20.50
N LEU A 12 29.47 -18.80 21.70
CA LEU A 12 28.07 -18.81 22.12
C LEU A 12 27.49 -17.39 22.18
N PHE A 13 28.23 -16.42 22.72
CA PHE A 13 27.79 -15.02 22.76
C PHE A 13 27.65 -14.41 21.37
N LEU A 14 28.55 -14.74 20.44
CA LEU A 14 28.45 -14.33 19.03
C LEU A 14 27.22 -14.95 18.34
N CYS A 15 26.95 -16.24 18.55
CA CYS A 15 25.77 -16.92 18.00
C CYS A 15 24.44 -16.41 18.59
N LEU A 16 24.40 -15.98 19.85
CA LEU A 16 23.23 -15.33 20.43
C LEU A 16 23.04 -13.88 19.94
N SER A 17 24.13 -13.19 19.56
CA SER A 17 24.06 -11.83 19.02
C SER A 17 23.52 -11.76 17.59
N THR A 18 23.62 -12.85 16.83
CA THR A 18 22.88 -13.03 15.58
C THR A 18 21.44 -13.47 15.88
N SER A 19 20.68 -12.61 16.54
CA SER A 19 19.22 -12.74 16.54
C SER A 19 18.76 -12.64 15.09
N ALA A 20 18.35 -13.77 14.51
CA ALA A 20 17.74 -13.78 13.19
C ALA A 20 16.52 -12.86 13.20
N ILE A 21 16.50 -11.84 12.33
CA ILE A 21 15.30 -11.05 12.07
C ILE A 21 14.36 -11.98 11.29
N ALA A 22 13.56 -12.77 12.01
CA ALA A 22 12.60 -13.73 11.46
C ALA A 22 11.29 -13.06 11.03
N GLY A 23 11.37 -11.85 10.47
CA GLY A 23 10.23 -11.10 9.95
C GLY A 23 10.07 -11.28 8.44
N ASP A 24 8.83 -11.34 7.96
CA ASP A 24 8.57 -11.20 6.53
C ASP A 24 9.00 -9.81 6.04
N PRO A 25 9.42 -9.67 4.76
CA PRO A 25 9.84 -8.39 4.20
C PRO A 25 8.78 -7.29 4.39
N THR A 26 9.25 -6.10 4.78
CA THR A 26 8.42 -4.90 4.91
C THR A 26 8.69 -3.97 3.74
N LEU A 27 7.62 -3.54 3.07
CA LEU A 27 7.65 -2.52 2.02
C LEU A 27 7.10 -1.22 2.60
N GLU A 28 7.91 -0.17 2.54
CA GLU A 28 7.58 1.14 3.08
C GLU A 28 7.37 2.15 1.95
N PHE A 29 6.29 2.92 2.03
CA PHE A 29 5.91 3.90 1.04
C PHE A 29 5.57 5.23 1.72
N GLU A 30 6.01 6.33 1.11
CA GLU A 30 5.62 7.68 1.49
C GLU A 30 4.74 8.27 0.38
N TRP A 31 3.48 8.58 0.72
CA TRP A 31 2.48 9.06 -0.24
C TRP A 31 2.02 10.47 0.12
N LYS A 32 2.26 11.41 -0.77
CA LYS A 32 1.76 12.79 -0.69
C LYS A 32 0.53 12.92 -1.55
N VAL A 33 -0.60 13.15 -0.91
CA VAL A 33 -1.90 13.28 -1.57
C VAL A 33 -2.14 14.76 -1.82
N THR A 34 -2.27 15.13 -3.09
CA THR A 34 -2.35 16.52 -3.54
C THR A 34 -3.41 16.67 -4.62
N TYR A 35 -3.92 17.89 -4.79
CA TYR A 35 -4.60 18.23 -6.03
C TYR A 35 -3.58 18.48 -7.13
N GLY A 36 -3.93 18.07 -8.34
CA GLY A 36 -3.20 18.45 -9.54
C GLY A 36 -4.09 18.38 -10.77
N THR A 37 -3.53 18.76 -11.92
CA THR A 37 -4.24 18.74 -13.18
C THR A 37 -4.14 17.37 -13.82
N ILE A 38 -5.28 16.74 -14.11
CA ILE A 38 -5.39 15.51 -14.89
C ILE A 38 -6.19 15.78 -16.16
N ALA A 39 -5.92 15.04 -17.24
CA ALA A 39 -6.64 15.17 -18.51
C ALA A 39 -6.90 13.81 -19.18
N PRO A 40 -7.57 12.85 -18.51
CA PRO A 40 -7.81 11.52 -19.06
C PRO A 40 -8.65 11.51 -20.35
N LEU A 41 -9.54 12.51 -20.53
CA LEU A 41 -10.32 12.72 -21.76
C LEU A 41 -9.77 13.87 -22.63
N GLY A 42 -8.54 14.33 -22.38
CA GLY A 42 -7.92 15.46 -23.07
C GLY A 42 -8.35 16.84 -22.57
N VAL A 43 -9.35 16.94 -21.70
CA VAL A 43 -9.77 18.19 -21.04
C VAL A 43 -9.08 18.30 -19.68
N PRO A 44 -8.29 19.36 -19.41
CA PRO A 44 -7.69 19.58 -18.10
C PRO A 44 -8.74 19.80 -17.01
N GLN A 45 -8.62 19.05 -15.92
CA GLN A 45 -9.46 19.18 -14.73
C GLN A 45 -8.65 18.94 -13.46
N GLN A 46 -9.15 19.43 -12.33
CA GLN A 46 -8.56 19.15 -11.02
C GLN A 46 -8.87 17.70 -10.63
N GLY A 47 -7.85 16.95 -10.26
CA GLY A 47 -7.94 15.59 -9.75
C GLY A 47 -7.04 15.36 -8.55
N ILE A 48 -7.23 14.24 -7.87
CA ILE A 48 -6.42 13.83 -6.73
C ILE A 48 -5.27 12.96 -7.24
N LEU A 49 -4.05 13.40 -6.94
CA LEU A 49 -2.81 12.74 -7.28
C LEU A 49 -2.16 12.13 -6.04
N ILE A 50 -1.47 11.01 -6.21
CA ILE A 50 -0.61 10.44 -5.18
C ILE A 50 0.82 10.52 -5.70
N ASN A 51 1.68 11.25 -4.98
CA ASN A 51 3.05 11.55 -5.43
C ASN A 51 3.12 12.23 -6.82
N GLY A 52 2.08 12.98 -7.19
CA GLY A 52 1.99 13.63 -8.49
C GLY A 52 1.53 12.71 -9.64
N GLU A 53 1.17 11.47 -9.34
CA GLU A 53 0.77 10.48 -10.34
C GLU A 53 -0.75 10.25 -10.36
N PHE A 54 -1.30 10.07 -11.56
CA PHE A 54 -2.65 9.58 -11.82
C PHE A 54 -2.67 8.66 -13.06
N PRO A 55 -3.08 7.39 -12.93
CA PRO A 55 -3.36 6.67 -11.69
C PRO A 55 -2.17 6.69 -10.71
N GLY A 56 -2.46 6.48 -9.42
CA GLY A 56 -1.42 6.49 -8.38
C GLY A 56 -0.43 5.32 -8.50
N PRO A 57 0.67 5.38 -7.73
CA PRO A 57 1.77 4.43 -7.83
C PRO A 57 1.35 3.00 -7.50
N VAL A 58 1.82 2.03 -8.29
CA VAL A 58 1.51 0.62 -8.07
C VAL A 58 2.25 0.10 -6.83
N ILE A 59 1.51 -0.46 -5.86
CA ILE A 59 2.11 -1.28 -4.82
C ILE A 59 2.39 -2.65 -5.41
N ASN A 60 3.66 -2.99 -5.59
CA ASN A 60 4.07 -4.30 -6.06
C ASN A 60 4.69 -5.10 -4.90
N CYS A 61 3.99 -6.14 -4.43
CA CYS A 61 4.42 -6.92 -3.28
C CYS A 61 4.25 -8.42 -3.53
N THR A 62 4.80 -9.22 -2.62
CA THR A 62 4.64 -10.67 -2.59
C THR A 62 3.76 -11.08 -1.42
N SER A 63 3.04 -12.19 -1.56
CA SER A 63 2.30 -12.83 -0.48
C SER A 63 3.14 -12.88 0.80
N ASN A 64 2.50 -12.54 1.92
CA ASN A 64 3.04 -12.44 3.28
C ASN A 64 3.90 -11.20 3.56
N ASN A 65 4.15 -10.30 2.60
CA ASN A 65 4.84 -9.03 2.89
C ASN A 65 4.01 -8.13 3.83
N ASN A 66 4.73 -7.41 4.68
CA ASN A 66 4.20 -6.29 5.45
C ASN A 66 4.23 -5.03 4.60
N ILE A 67 3.15 -4.28 4.59
CA ILE A 67 3.01 -3.04 3.83
C ILE A 67 2.79 -1.91 4.82
N VAL A 68 3.63 -0.89 4.69
CA VAL A 68 3.58 0.32 5.50
C VAL A 68 3.45 1.51 4.55
N VAL A 69 2.32 2.20 4.58
CA VAL A 69 2.08 3.37 3.71
C VAL A 69 1.83 4.58 4.59
N ASN A 70 2.77 5.52 4.60
CA ASN A 70 2.61 6.79 5.29
C ASN A 70 1.96 7.82 4.34
N VAL A 71 0.69 8.12 4.59
CA VAL A 71 -0.13 8.99 3.75
C VAL A 71 -0.18 10.38 4.37
N PHE A 72 0.35 11.37 3.65
CA PHE A 72 0.28 12.78 3.98
C PHE A 72 -0.87 13.41 3.21
N ASN A 73 -1.90 13.86 3.93
CA ASN A 73 -3.01 14.58 3.33
C ASN A 73 -2.64 16.06 3.16
N GLN A 74 -2.40 16.47 1.91
CA GLN A 74 -2.17 17.88 1.54
C GLN A 74 -3.37 18.48 0.80
N LEU A 75 -4.52 17.82 0.84
CA LEU A 75 -5.80 18.39 0.42
C LEU A 75 -6.34 19.34 1.49
N ASP A 76 -7.30 20.18 1.13
CA ASP A 76 -8.05 21.04 2.05
C ASP A 76 -9.27 20.33 2.67
N GLU A 77 -9.46 19.05 2.35
CA GLU A 77 -10.55 18.19 2.80
C GLU A 77 -10.07 16.90 3.49
N PRO A 78 -10.90 16.27 4.34
CA PRO A 78 -10.54 15.01 5.00
C PRO A 78 -10.40 13.87 3.97
N PHE A 79 -9.35 13.07 4.12
CA PHE A 79 -8.98 12.03 3.16
C PHE A 79 -8.82 10.66 3.83
N LEU A 80 -9.27 9.60 3.18
CA LEU A 80 -9.14 8.24 3.66
C LEU A 80 -8.99 7.27 2.48
N LEU A 81 -7.98 6.39 2.52
CA LEU A 81 -7.76 5.34 1.52
C LEU A 81 -8.20 3.98 2.04
N THR A 82 -8.88 3.20 1.19
CA THR A 82 -9.13 1.77 1.43
C THR A 82 -8.31 0.88 0.50
N TRP A 83 -8.05 -0.34 0.97
CA TRP A 83 -7.26 -1.37 0.31
C TRP A 83 -8.20 -2.47 -0.22
N MET A 84 -8.88 -2.18 -1.33
CA MET A 84 -10.00 -3.00 -1.79
C MET A 84 -9.60 -4.46 -2.00
N GLY A 85 -10.27 -5.34 -1.28
CA GLY A 85 -10.06 -6.79 -1.35
C GLY A 85 -8.89 -7.31 -0.50
N ILE A 86 -8.07 -6.45 0.11
CA ILE A 86 -7.09 -6.89 1.12
C ILE A 86 -7.80 -7.23 2.42
N GLN A 87 -7.58 -8.44 2.91
CA GLN A 87 -8.14 -8.96 4.14
C GLN A 87 -7.37 -8.38 5.32
N GLN A 88 -7.95 -7.38 5.97
CA GLN A 88 -7.39 -6.73 7.17
C GLN A 88 -7.55 -7.61 8.43
N ARG A 89 -6.98 -8.82 8.40
CA ARG A 89 -7.15 -9.84 9.46
C ARG A 89 -6.61 -9.34 10.79
N LYS A 90 -7.50 -9.21 11.78
CA LYS A 90 -7.22 -8.65 13.12
C LYS A 90 -6.66 -7.21 13.07
N ASN A 91 -6.98 -6.48 12.01
CA ASN A 91 -6.38 -5.19 11.71
C ASN A 91 -7.38 -4.21 11.06
N SER A 92 -8.65 -4.29 11.45
CA SER A 92 -9.76 -3.57 10.79
C SER A 92 -9.63 -2.05 10.81
N TRP A 93 -8.93 -1.47 11.81
CA TRP A 93 -8.66 -0.04 11.86
C TRP A 93 -7.69 0.44 10.77
N GLN A 94 -7.09 -0.47 9.99
CA GLN A 94 -6.20 -0.16 8.86
C GLN A 94 -6.91 -0.23 7.51
N ASP A 95 -8.20 -0.59 7.50
CA ASP A 95 -8.99 -0.74 6.28
C ASP A 95 -9.29 0.58 5.58
N GLY A 96 -9.35 1.69 6.34
CA GLY A 96 -9.63 3.02 5.82
C GLY A 96 -10.99 3.14 5.12
N THR A 97 -11.99 2.47 5.70
CA THR A 97 -13.40 2.69 5.40
C THR A 97 -14.00 3.66 6.41
N LEU A 98 -14.79 4.64 5.92
CA LEU A 98 -15.52 5.56 6.79
C LEU A 98 -16.40 4.80 7.78
N GLY A 99 -16.35 5.21 9.05
CA GLY A 99 -17.04 4.55 10.16
C GLY A 99 -16.17 3.55 10.92
N ALA A 100 -15.22 2.87 10.27
CA ALA A 100 -14.21 2.05 10.95
C ALA A 100 -13.00 2.86 11.41
N MET A 101 -12.66 3.93 10.68
CA MET A 101 -11.57 4.85 10.96
C MET A 101 -11.98 6.30 10.73
N CYS A 102 -11.41 7.22 11.51
CA CYS A 102 -11.55 8.67 11.28
C CYS A 102 -10.71 9.10 10.06
N PRO A 103 -11.22 10.00 9.20
CA PRO A 103 -10.46 10.59 8.11
C PRO A 103 -9.16 11.26 8.56
N ILE A 104 -8.15 11.23 7.69
CA ILE A 104 -6.91 11.99 7.84
C ILE A 104 -7.26 13.46 7.58
N LEU A 105 -7.15 14.30 8.61
CA LEU A 105 -7.45 15.73 8.47
C LEU A 105 -6.44 16.44 7.54
N PRO A 106 -6.83 17.57 6.93
CA PRO A 106 -5.93 18.42 6.15
C PRO A 106 -4.61 18.72 6.88
N GLY A 107 -3.48 18.56 6.19
CA GLY A 107 -2.14 18.79 6.74
C GLY A 107 -1.67 17.75 7.76
N LYS A 108 -2.44 16.68 7.99
CA LYS A 108 -2.07 15.56 8.86
C LYS A 108 -1.64 14.35 8.03
N ASN A 109 -1.03 13.39 8.71
CA ASN A 109 -0.65 12.12 8.13
C ASN A 109 -1.20 10.95 8.93
N TYR A 110 -1.26 9.80 8.29
CA TYR A 110 -1.55 8.54 8.93
C TYR A 110 -0.74 7.43 8.27
N THR A 111 -0.20 6.54 9.09
CA THR A 111 0.57 5.39 8.59
C THR A 111 -0.29 4.15 8.61
N TYR A 112 -0.65 3.68 7.41
CA TYR A 112 -1.28 2.38 7.23
C TYR A 112 -0.26 1.26 7.44
N ARG A 113 -0.63 0.22 8.18
CA ARG A 113 0.23 -0.95 8.46
C ARG A 113 -0.60 -2.21 8.33
N PHE A 114 -0.36 -3.01 7.31
CA PHE A 114 -1.09 -4.27 7.13
C PHE A 114 -0.23 -5.33 6.45
N GLN A 115 -0.68 -6.58 6.48
CA GLN A 115 0.03 -7.70 5.86
C GLN A 115 -0.89 -8.40 4.88
N VAL A 116 -0.41 -8.67 3.67
CA VAL A 116 -1.21 -9.32 2.60
C VAL A 116 -1.34 -10.84 2.80
N LYS A 117 -0.64 -11.41 3.79
CA LYS A 117 -0.74 -12.82 4.23
C LYS A 117 -0.78 -13.81 3.04
N ASP A 118 -1.78 -14.65 2.96
CA ASP A 118 -2.01 -15.70 1.97
C ASP A 118 -2.69 -15.21 0.67
N GLN A 119 -2.91 -13.91 0.51
CA GLN A 119 -3.51 -13.37 -0.70
C GLN A 119 -2.53 -13.34 -1.87
N ILE A 120 -3.04 -13.65 -3.06
CA ILE A 120 -2.32 -13.62 -4.33
C ILE A 120 -3.31 -13.09 -5.37
N GLY A 121 -2.88 -12.14 -6.19
CA GLY A 121 -3.69 -11.57 -7.26
C GLY A 121 -3.53 -10.07 -7.39
N THR A 122 -4.48 -9.47 -8.11
CA THR A 122 -4.52 -8.03 -8.37
C THR A 122 -5.66 -7.40 -7.57
N TYR A 123 -5.31 -6.39 -6.79
CA TYR A 123 -6.18 -5.57 -5.97
C TYR A 123 -5.96 -4.11 -6.37
N PHE A 124 -6.69 -3.21 -5.73
CA PHE A 124 -6.56 -1.77 -5.97
C PHE A 124 -6.89 -1.02 -4.68
N TYR A 125 -6.49 0.24 -4.63
CA TYR A 125 -6.82 1.14 -3.55
C TYR A 125 -7.51 2.37 -4.11
N PHE A 126 -8.39 2.96 -3.31
CA PHE A 126 -9.13 4.16 -3.69
C PHE A 126 -9.60 4.92 -2.45
N PRO A 127 -9.91 6.22 -2.59
CA PRO A 127 -10.37 6.99 -1.45
C PRO A 127 -11.86 6.74 -1.15
N THR A 128 -12.20 6.60 0.13
CA THR A 128 -13.56 6.32 0.61
C THR A 128 -14.32 7.57 1.08
N THR A 129 -13.66 8.72 1.06
CA THR A 129 -14.21 10.02 1.46
C THR A 129 -14.90 10.73 0.30
N ALA A 130 -16.07 11.33 0.58
CA ALA A 130 -16.85 12.12 -0.37
C ALA A 130 -17.01 11.42 -1.74
N LEU A 131 -16.76 12.16 -2.83
CA LEU A 131 -16.68 11.64 -4.20
C LEU A 131 -15.22 11.56 -4.70
N HIS A 132 -14.24 11.47 -3.79
CA HIS A 132 -12.81 11.50 -4.15
C HIS A 132 -12.43 10.41 -5.15
N ARG A 133 -13.09 9.25 -5.09
CA ARG A 133 -12.84 8.14 -6.02
C ARG A 133 -13.09 8.55 -7.48
N ALA A 134 -14.08 9.40 -7.72
CA ALA A 134 -14.37 9.93 -9.06
C ALA A 134 -13.34 10.99 -9.50
N SER A 135 -12.76 11.71 -8.53
CA SER A 135 -11.71 12.72 -8.76
C SER A 135 -10.30 12.14 -8.83
N GLY A 136 -10.09 10.87 -8.47
CA GLY A 136 -8.84 10.15 -8.58
C GLY A 136 -8.36 9.52 -7.27
N GLY A 137 -7.05 9.61 -7.00
CA GLY A 137 -6.45 8.92 -5.85
C GLY A 137 -6.55 7.39 -5.90
N ILE A 138 -6.79 6.83 -7.08
CA ILE A 138 -6.92 5.40 -7.33
C ILE A 138 -5.61 4.81 -7.83
N GLY A 139 -5.29 3.58 -7.45
CA GLY A 139 -4.12 2.88 -7.97
C GLY A 139 -4.15 1.38 -7.69
N MET A 140 -3.18 0.66 -8.24
CA MET A 140 -3.15 -0.80 -8.24
C MET A 140 -2.31 -1.35 -7.09
N LEU A 141 -2.71 -2.51 -6.58
CA LEU A 141 -1.96 -3.29 -5.59
C LEU A 141 -1.81 -4.72 -6.11
N LYS A 142 -0.61 -5.08 -6.55
CA LYS A 142 -0.30 -6.41 -7.06
C LYS A 142 0.35 -7.25 -5.96
N VAL A 143 -0.20 -8.44 -5.71
CA VAL A 143 0.33 -9.42 -4.77
C VAL A 143 0.77 -10.67 -5.52
N HIS A 144 2.07 -10.84 -5.70
CA HIS A 144 2.67 -12.01 -6.35
C HIS A 144 2.68 -13.24 -5.42
N SER A 145 2.66 -14.43 -6.01
CA SER A 145 2.90 -15.67 -5.26
C SER A 145 4.35 -15.75 -4.79
N ARG A 146 4.59 -16.42 -3.67
CA ARG A 146 5.95 -16.78 -3.24
C ARG A 146 6.48 -17.91 -4.11
N ASN A 147 7.80 -17.98 -4.29
CA ASN A 147 8.45 -19.02 -5.09
C ASN A 147 8.08 -20.47 -4.69
N LEU A 148 7.74 -20.69 -3.42
CA LEU A 148 7.35 -22.01 -2.88
C LEU A 148 5.87 -22.37 -3.11
N ILE A 149 5.06 -21.43 -3.62
CA ILE A 149 3.62 -21.63 -3.86
C ILE A 149 3.41 -21.70 -5.38
N PRO A 150 3.19 -22.90 -5.94
CA PRO A 150 2.92 -23.03 -7.37
C PRO A 150 1.57 -22.41 -7.74
N ILE A 151 1.55 -21.69 -8.84
CA ILE A 151 0.35 -21.16 -9.48
C ILE A 151 -0.14 -22.14 -10.55
N PRO A 152 -1.46 -22.27 -10.81
CA PRO A 152 -2.03 -23.28 -11.71
C PRO A 152 -1.90 -22.89 -13.20
N TYR A 153 -0.85 -22.16 -13.56
CA TYR A 153 -0.56 -21.69 -14.92
C TYR A 153 0.94 -21.36 -15.03
N ASP A 154 1.45 -21.39 -16.26
CA ASP A 154 2.83 -21.04 -16.56
C ASP A 154 3.08 -19.55 -16.34
N LYS A 155 4.34 -19.19 -16.03
CA LYS A 155 4.71 -17.78 -15.88
C LYS A 155 4.46 -17.05 -17.21
N PRO A 156 3.65 -15.97 -17.20
CA PRO A 156 3.41 -15.20 -18.41
C PRO A 156 4.71 -14.53 -18.89
N ALA A 157 4.79 -14.24 -20.19
CA ALA A 157 5.92 -13.50 -20.75
C ALA A 157 6.00 -12.08 -20.17
N ASP A 158 4.85 -11.42 -20.01
CA ASP A 158 4.71 -10.08 -19.46
C ASP A 158 3.37 -9.90 -18.72
N GLU A 159 3.31 -8.91 -17.83
CA GLU A 159 2.11 -8.55 -17.08
C GLU A 159 1.84 -7.03 -17.15
N TYR A 160 0.63 -6.64 -17.54
CA TYR A 160 0.25 -5.23 -17.65
C TYR A 160 -0.93 -4.90 -16.72
N PRO A 161 -0.80 -3.90 -15.82
CA PRO A 161 -1.92 -3.44 -15.02
C PRO A 161 -2.89 -2.63 -15.88
N VAL A 162 -4.15 -3.05 -15.94
CA VAL A 162 -5.22 -2.31 -16.62
C VAL A 162 -6.22 -1.86 -15.57
N LEU A 163 -6.28 -0.55 -15.31
CA LEU A 163 -7.27 0.07 -14.43
C LEU A 163 -8.36 0.72 -15.28
N LEU A 164 -9.59 0.23 -15.12
CA LEU A 164 -10.78 0.73 -15.81
C LEU A 164 -11.59 1.60 -14.84
N GLY A 165 -11.97 2.78 -15.30
CA GLY A 165 -12.79 3.72 -14.54
C GLY A 165 -13.63 4.58 -15.48
N ASP A 166 -14.67 5.18 -14.93
CA ASP A 166 -15.43 6.24 -15.57
C ASP A 166 -14.75 7.60 -15.35
N CYS A 167 -15.02 8.55 -16.25
CA CYS A 167 -14.53 9.91 -16.12
C CYS A 167 -15.66 10.88 -16.50
N THR A 168 -15.88 11.88 -15.66
CA THR A 168 -16.81 12.99 -15.94
C THR A 168 -16.02 14.24 -16.31
N THR A 169 -16.55 15.06 -17.21
CA THR A 169 -15.98 16.38 -17.58
C THR A 169 -16.51 17.51 -16.71
N ARG A 170 -17.57 17.25 -15.94
CA ARG A 170 -18.12 18.21 -14.98
C ARG A 170 -17.53 17.91 -13.62
N ALA A 171 -16.83 18.89 -13.05
CA ALA A 171 -16.41 18.82 -11.66
C ALA A 171 -17.63 18.50 -10.79
N THR A 172 -17.59 17.37 -10.10
CA THR A 172 -18.53 17.09 -9.02
C THR A 172 -18.16 18.02 -7.88
N SER A 173 -18.77 19.21 -7.86
CA SER A 173 -18.72 20.07 -6.68
C SER A 173 -19.32 19.29 -5.50
N PRO A 174 -18.72 19.38 -4.29
CA PRO A 174 -19.33 18.83 -3.09
C PRO A 174 -20.73 19.42 -2.82
#